data_AF-A0A3D4FGZ3-F1
#
_entry.id   AF-A0A3D4FGZ3-F1
#
_cell.length_a   1.000
_cell.length_b   1.000
_cell.length_c   1.000
_cell.angle_alpha   90.00
_cell.angle_beta   90.00
_cell.angle_gamma   90.00
#
_symmetry.space_group_name_H-M   'P 1'
#
loop_
_entity.id
_entity.type
_entity.pdbx_description
1 polymer ?
#
loop_
_entity_poly.entity_id
_entity_poly.type
_entity_poly.pdbx_seq_one_letter_code
_entity_poly.pdbx_strand_id
1 'polypeptide(L)'
;MANINNLTRQHIEILEMIYNIKELINKALEVECSEIAKNINLLSGKLRIHLESEDKFLYPNLLKNENEKIKNIAKRYIDEMGDILSI
;
A
#
# COMPACT_ATOMS: atom_id res chain seq x y z
N MET A 1 4.50 -16.75 10.34
CA MET A 1 4.02 -16.50 8.96
C MET A 1 3.67 -15.03 8.86
N ALA A 2 4.16 -14.33 7.83
CA ALA A 2 3.70 -12.98 7.54
C ALA A 2 2.16 -13.01 7.42
N ASN A 3 1.48 -12.03 8.02
CA ASN A 3 0.01 -12.01 8.06
C ASN A 3 -0.54 -11.56 6.69
N ILE A 4 -0.45 -12.44 5.69
CA ILE A 4 -0.88 -12.19 4.31
C ILE A 4 -2.34 -11.72 4.28
N ASN A 5 -3.21 -12.31 5.11
CA ASN A 5 -4.61 -11.90 5.21
C ASN A 5 -4.75 -10.42 5.58
N ASN A 6 -3.89 -9.93 6.48
CA ASN A 6 -3.90 -8.53 6.88
C ASN A 6 -3.43 -7.60 5.75
N LEU A 7 -2.38 -7.97 5.01
CA LEU A 7 -1.88 -7.19 3.87
C LEU A 7 -2.93 -7.15 2.74
N THR A 8 -3.55 -8.30 2.43
CA THR A 8 -4.64 -8.37 1.44
C THR A 8 -5.85 -7.52 1.85
N ARG A 9 -6.22 -7.53 3.14
CA ARG A 9 -7.28 -6.64 3.66
C ARG A 9 -6.91 -5.16 3.46
N GLN A 10 -5.67 -4.79 3.75
CA GLN A 10 -5.20 -3.41 3.56
C GLN A 10 -5.27 -2.98 2.09
N HIS A 11 -4.97 -3.86 1.13
CA HIS A 11 -5.16 -3.55 -0.30
C HIS A 11 -6.60 -3.19 -0.64
N ILE A 12 -7.57 -3.96 -0.12
CA ILE A 12 -9.00 -3.70 -0.36
C ILE A 12 -9.37 -2.32 0.17
N GLU A 13 -8.96 -1.99 1.40
CA GLU A 13 -9.24 -0.68 2.01
C GLU A 13 -8.62 0.48 1.24
N ILE A 14 -7.37 0.33 0.79
CA ILE A 14 -6.69 1.34 -0.03
C ILE A 14 -7.45 1.58 -1.33
N LEU A 15 -7.90 0.51 -2.01
CA LEU A 15 -8.68 0.61 -3.24
C LEU A 15 -10.04 1.29 -3.00
N GLU A 16 -10.76 0.92 -1.95
CA GLU A 16 -12.02 1.55 -1.57
C GLU A 16 -11.86 3.06 -1.34
N MET A 17 -10.79 3.47 -0.64
CA MET A 17 -10.48 4.88 -0.43
C MET A 17 -10.19 5.62 -1.74
N ILE A 18 -9.45 5.00 -2.66
CA ILE A 18 -9.20 5.57 -3.99
C ILE A 18 -10.50 5.75 -4.77
N TYR A 19 -11.42 4.77 -4.72
CA TYR A 19 -12.73 4.89 -5.37
C TYR A 19 -13.56 6.03 -4.77
N ASN A 20 -13.59 6.14 -3.44
CA ASN A 20 -14.31 7.22 -2.76
C ASN A 20 -13.77 8.60 -3.16
N ILE A 21 -12.44 8.77 -3.20
CA ILE A 21 -11.82 10.03 -3.63
C ILE A 21 -12.21 10.36 -5.08
N LYS A 22 -12.18 9.37 -5.98
CA LYS A 22 -12.58 9.56 -7.39
C LYS A 22 -14.04 9.96 -7.51
N GLU A 23 -14.93 9.37 -6.73
CA GLU A 23 -16.34 9.76 -6.72
C GLU A 23 -16.56 11.18 -6.21
N LEU A 24 -15.85 11.59 -5.16
CA LEU A 24 -15.94 12.95 -4.62
C LEU A 24 -15.45 13.98 -5.64
N ILE A 25 -14.33 13.70 -6.33
CA ILE A 25 -13.81 14.57 -7.40
C ILE A 25 -14.86 14.76 -8.51
N ASN A 26 -15.53 13.69 -8.93
CA ASN A 26 -16.54 13.75 -9.98
C ASN A 26 -17.81 14.54 -9.58
N LYS A 27 -18.05 14.73 -8.28
CA LYS A 27 -19.22 15.42 -7.73
C LYS A 27 -18.91 16.86 -7.29
N ALA A 28 -17.66 17.30 -7.37
CA ALA A 28 -17.17 18.43 -6.58
C ALA A 28 -17.77 19.80 -6.95
N LEU A 29 -18.37 20.46 -5.94
CA LEU A 29 -18.49 21.91 -5.77
C LEU A 29 -17.46 22.36 -4.70
N GLU A 30 -17.14 23.66 -4.59
CA GLU A 30 -16.08 24.22 -3.71
C GLU A 30 -16.07 23.69 -2.26
N VAL A 31 -17.24 23.34 -1.70
CA VAL A 31 -17.41 22.81 -0.33
C VAL A 31 -16.82 21.39 -0.16
N GLU A 32 -16.72 20.60 -1.24
CA GLU A 32 -16.21 19.22 -1.22
C GLU A 32 -14.67 19.14 -1.23
N CYS A 33 -13.97 20.23 -1.53
CA CYS A 33 -12.50 20.24 -1.63
C CYS A 33 -11.81 19.89 -0.30
N SER A 34 -12.38 20.31 0.84
CA SER A 34 -11.82 19.99 2.16
C SER A 34 -11.95 18.50 2.48
N GLU A 35 -13.05 17.85 2.09
CA GLU A 35 -13.25 16.42 2.33
C GLU A 35 -12.34 15.59 1.41
N ILE A 36 -12.15 16.01 0.15
CA ILE A 36 -11.18 15.38 -0.75
C ILE A 36 -9.77 15.46 -0.16
N ALA A 37 -9.33 16.63 0.31
CA ALA A 37 -8.02 16.81 0.92
C ALA A 37 -7.82 15.91 2.16
N LYS A 38 -8.84 15.82 3.02
CA LYS A 38 -8.84 14.94 4.19
C LYS A 38 -8.70 13.46 3.79
N ASN A 39 -9.45 13.01 2.79
CA ASN A 39 -9.38 11.61 2.32
C ASN A 39 -8.02 11.28 1.68
N ILE A 40 -7.42 12.21 0.94
CA ILE A 40 -6.05 12.06 0.39
C ILE A 40 -5.02 11.91 1.52
N ASN A 41 -5.10 12.75 2.56
CA ASN A 41 -4.19 12.65 3.71
C ASN A 41 -4.33 11.31 4.43
N LEU A 42 -5.56 10.82 4.62
CA LEU A 42 -5.80 9.52 5.23
C LEU A 42 -5.25 8.39 4.35
N LEU A 43 -5.42 8.47 3.03
CA LEU A 43 -4.92 7.50 2.07
C LEU A 43 -3.40 7.42 2.12
N SER A 44 -2.72 8.58 2.13
CA SER A 44 -1.27 8.67 2.26
C SER A 44 -0.77 7.97 3.54
N GLY A 45 -1.42 8.23 4.68
CA GLY A 45 -1.09 7.56 5.94
C GLY A 45 -1.27 6.04 5.89
N LYS A 46 -2.37 5.55 5.30
CA LYS A 46 -2.60 4.11 5.13
C LYS A 46 -1.58 3.44 4.21
N LEU A 47 -1.29 4.06 3.06
CA LEU A 47 -0.28 3.58 2.13
C LEU A 47 1.07 3.45 2.81
N ARG A 48 1.48 4.45 3.58
CA ARG A 48 2.74 4.42 4.32
C ARG A 48 2.82 3.25 5.30
N ILE A 49 1.77 3.04 6.11
CA ILE A 49 1.73 1.92 7.06
C ILE A 49 1.80 0.57 6.34
N HIS A 50 1.08 0.45 5.22
CA HIS A 50 1.07 -0.77 4.41
C HIS A 50 2.45 -1.09 3.84
N LEU A 51 3.07 -0.14 3.13
CA LEU A 51 4.40 -0.28 2.56
C LEU A 51 5.46 -0.57 3.64
N GLU A 52 5.44 0.17 4.75
CA GLU A 52 6.34 -0.10 5.89
C GLU A 52 6.18 -1.53 6.44
N SER A 53 4.96 -2.08 6.40
CA SER A 53 4.71 -3.45 6.86
C SER A 53 5.32 -4.49 5.91
N GLU A 54 5.30 -4.22 4.61
CA GLU A 54 5.93 -5.10 3.63
C GLU A 54 7.45 -5.09 3.77
N ASP A 55 8.04 -3.89 3.83
CA ASP A 55 9.50 -3.69 3.96
C ASP A 55 10.08 -4.29 5.24
N LYS A 56 9.41 -4.05 6.38
CA LYS A 56 9.93 -4.48 7.69
C LYS A 56 9.67 -5.95 7.99
N PHE A 57 8.61 -6.53 7.41
CA PHE A 57 8.16 -7.86 7.81
C PHE A 57 7.97 -8.85 6.66
N LEU A 58 7.27 -8.51 5.58
CA LEU A 58 7.00 -9.47 4.51
C LEU A 58 8.28 -9.81 3.74
N TYR A 59 8.93 -8.80 3.18
CA TYR A 59 10.09 -8.97 2.31
C TYR A 59 11.25 -9.69 3.00
N PRO A 60 11.65 -9.34 4.25
CA PRO A 60 12.72 -10.06 4.95
C PRO A 60 12.39 -11.53 5.20
N ASN A 61 11.11 -11.86 5.43
CA ASN A 61 10.68 -13.25 5.61
C ASN A 61 10.73 -14.04 4.29
N LEU A 62 10.37 -13.42 3.17
CA LEU A 62 10.45 -14.07 1.85
C LEU A 62 11.90 -14.30 1.41
N LEU A 63 12.81 -13.37 1.70
CA LEU A 63 14.23 -13.51 1.38
C LEU A 63 14.94 -14.61 2.19
N LYS A 64 14.41 -14.95 3.38
CA LYS A 64 14.92 -16.03 4.24
C LYS A 64 14.31 -17.41 3.91
N ASN A 65 13.39 -17.50 2.97
CA ASN A 65 12.71 -18.75 2.62
C ASN A 65 13.69 -19.76 2.01
N GLU A 66 13.64 -21.05 2.35
CA GLU A 66 14.57 -22.06 1.79
C GLU A 66 14.40 -22.29 0.28
N ASN A 67 13.23 -21.96 -0.28
CA ASN A 67 12.95 -22.11 -1.70
C ASN A 67 13.56 -20.96 -2.52
N GLU A 68 14.59 -21.26 -3.31
CA GLU A 68 15.27 -20.30 -4.18
C GLU A 68 14.34 -19.59 -5.17
N LYS A 69 13.28 -20.24 -5.65
CA LYS A 69 12.31 -19.59 -6.54
C LYS A 69 11.57 -18.46 -5.81
N ILE A 70 11.21 -18.66 -4.54
CA ILE A 70 10.54 -17.65 -3.72
C ILE A 70 11.49 -16.47 -3.47
N LYS A 71 12.75 -16.73 -3.08
CA LYS A 71 13.75 -15.68 -2.87
C LYS A 71 13.94 -14.82 -4.13
N ASN A 72 14.07 -15.46 -5.29
CA ASN A 72 14.31 -14.75 -6.56
C ASN A 72 13.12 -13.89 -6.99
N ILE A 73 11.88 -14.37 -6.76
CA ILE A 73 10.68 -13.57 -7.01
C ILE A 73 10.63 -12.37 -6.06
N ALA A 74 10.86 -12.62 -4.76
CA ALA A 74 10.85 -11.56 -3.76
C ALA A 74 11.90 -10.49 -4.04
N LYS A 75 13.14 -10.90 -4.35
CA LYS A 75 14.23 -9.97 -4.66
C LYS A 75 13.89 -9.10 -5.87
N ARG A 76 13.43 -9.69 -6.98
CA ARG A 76 13.05 -8.93 -8.16
C ARG A 76 11.93 -7.93 -7.84
N TYR A 77 10.92 -8.34 -7.08
CA TYR A 77 9.83 -7.46 -6.71
C TYR A 77 10.28 -6.31 -5.80
N ILE A 78 11.16 -6.58 -4.82
CA ILE A 78 11.76 -5.54 -3.97
C ILE A 78 12.56 -4.55 -4.82
N ASP A 79 13.35 -5.04 -5.78
CA ASP A 79 14.11 -4.19 -6.69
C ASP A 79 13.19 -3.32 -7.59
N GLU A 80 12.03 -3.86 -8.01
CA GLU A 80 10.99 -3.12 -8.75
C GLU A 80 10.31 -2.04 -7.89
N MET A 81 10.06 -2.34 -6.62
CA MET A 81 9.45 -1.40 -5.66
C MET A 81 10.44 -0.34 -5.17
N GLY A 82 11.74 -0.64 -5.20
CA GLY A 82 12.84 0.28 -4.95
C GLY A 82 12.64 1.16 -3.72
N ASP A 83 12.76 2.48 -3.94
CA ASP A 83 12.69 3.53 -2.93
C ASP A 83 11.31 4.23 -2.89
N ILE A 84 10.22 3.56 -3.28
CA ILE A 84 8.87 4.18 -3.30
C ILE A 84 8.50 4.79 -1.94
N LEU A 85 8.91 4.17 -0.84
CA LEU A 85 8.67 4.69 0.52
C LEU A 85 9.67 5.80 0.91
N SER A 86 10.79 5.91 0.23
CA SER A 86 11.91 6.82 0.54
C SER A 86 11.67 8.26 0.02
N ILE A 87 10.54 8.50 -0.65
CA ILE A 87 10.06 9.80 -1.16
C ILE A 87 9.13 10.46 -0.13
#